data_AF-B3MA77-F1
#
_entry.id   AF-B3MA77-F1
#
_cell.length_a   1.000
_cell.length_b   1.000
_cell.length_c   1.000
_cell.angle_alpha   90.00
_cell.angle_beta   90.00
_cell.angle_gamma   90.00
#
_symmetry.space_group_name_H-M   'P 1'
#
loop_
_entity.id
_entity.type
_entity.pdbx_description
1 polymer ?
#
loop_
_entity_poly.entity_id
_entity_poly.type
_entity_poly.pdbx_seq_one_letter_code
_entity_poly.pdbx_strand_id
1 'polypeptide(L)'
;MAQDLCFWNDFELKKPPLVTIEVENTGFAKNVFVAINKFLQQMGGQDFDETAALIGRLMTRRKNSFRNMPGFRAICKLNSALCRLLRLDLCRDLEQFRGSLPDVYVEDTEGALPTKSSFEFILVRLLAFYYLHKRIAECCLSAASYFTKLLRSNFFMDFTTLLIAAIAKIKKLSADQATQSAQLYNKLRQHRNSFPEVKNHKFLPDNQELPENLEPMKSLKSEAKEEKPQSVLLKPKEVVTRVQKSKSDVGMVIARKETSKPSFNEAALATVEDAQRFIARETKARKQNPLPEDCFTGKISKHEWLAAQKLFHQKLSKDPAKALSLFRKFVVSKIK
;
A
#
# COMPACT_ATOMS: atom_id res chain seq x y z
N MET A 1 0.99 24.72 -21.30
CA MET A 1 0.56 23.31 -21.28
C MET A 1 -0.25 23.09 -20.01
N ALA A 2 -1.56 23.36 -20.08
CA ALA A 2 -2.47 23.07 -18.98
C ALA A 2 -2.58 21.55 -18.86
N GLN A 3 -2.28 21.00 -17.68
CA GLN A 3 -2.58 19.61 -17.38
C GLN A 3 -4.09 19.41 -17.55
N ASP A 4 -4.50 18.42 -18.33
CA ASP A 4 -5.87 17.92 -18.36
C ASP A 4 -6.26 17.46 -16.96
N LEU A 5 -6.73 18.40 -16.15
CA LEU A 5 -7.29 18.17 -14.83
C LEU A 5 -8.60 17.42 -15.05
N CYS A 6 -8.52 16.10 -15.03
CA CYS A 6 -9.67 15.21 -14.96
C CYS A 6 -10.59 15.68 -13.83
N PHE A 7 -11.71 16.32 -14.19
CA PHE A 7 -12.63 16.99 -13.25
C PHE A 7 -13.28 16.03 -12.25
N TRP A 8 -13.38 14.75 -12.60
CA TRP A 8 -13.79 13.69 -11.69
C TRP A 8 -12.79 13.40 -10.56
N ASN A 9 -11.55 13.89 -10.64
CA ASN A 9 -10.54 13.75 -9.60
C ASN A 9 -10.44 14.99 -8.69
N ASP A 10 -11.32 15.98 -8.87
CA ASP A 10 -11.44 17.08 -7.91
C ASP A 10 -12.21 16.60 -6.67
N PHE A 11 -11.50 16.59 -5.55
CA PHE A 11 -12.08 16.18 -4.27
C PHE A 11 -13.01 17.24 -3.68
N GLU A 12 -12.74 18.52 -3.94
CA GLU A 12 -13.51 19.66 -3.41
C GLU A 12 -14.56 20.16 -4.42
N LEU A 13 -15.00 19.26 -5.31
CA LEU A 13 -15.99 19.54 -6.32
C LEU A 13 -17.25 20.14 -5.69
N LYS A 14 -17.50 21.41 -6.01
CA LYS A 14 -18.63 22.16 -5.46
C LYS A 14 -19.94 21.60 -6.00
N LYS A 15 -20.84 21.25 -5.07
CA LYS A 15 -22.19 20.84 -5.41
C LYS A 15 -22.93 22.04 -6.05
N PRO A 16 -23.56 21.88 -7.23
CA PRO A 16 -24.40 22.91 -7.80
C PRO A 16 -25.61 23.18 -6.89
N PRO A 17 -26.19 24.38 -6.93
CA PRO A 17 -27.39 24.68 -6.15
C PRO A 17 -28.51 23.74 -6.56
N LEU A 18 -29.22 23.21 -5.55
CA LEU A 18 -30.38 22.36 -5.77
C LEU A 18 -31.53 23.24 -6.27
N VAL A 19 -31.74 23.21 -7.57
CA VAL A 19 -32.81 23.90 -8.27
C VAL A 19 -33.65 22.85 -8.98
N THR A 20 -34.95 22.92 -8.79
CA THR A 20 -35.93 22.13 -9.54
C THR A 20 -36.66 23.03 -10.53
N ILE A 21 -36.95 22.51 -11.71
CA ILE A 21 -37.64 23.20 -12.81
C ILE A 21 -38.84 22.34 -13.18
N GLU A 22 -39.99 22.97 -13.39
CA GLU A 22 -41.20 22.28 -13.89
C GLU A 22 -40.99 21.85 -15.34
N VAL A 23 -41.29 20.58 -15.63
CA VAL A 23 -41.14 19.99 -16.97
C VAL A 23 -42.35 19.13 -17.29
N GLU A 24 -42.78 19.13 -18.54
CA GLU A 24 -43.98 18.43 -19.03
C GLU A 24 -43.88 16.89 -18.97
N ASN A 25 -42.66 16.34 -19.12
CA ASN A 25 -42.46 14.89 -19.15
C ASN A 25 -41.48 14.44 -18.06
N THR A 26 -42.02 13.76 -17.05
CA THR A 26 -41.28 13.21 -15.91
C THR A 26 -41.17 11.69 -15.93
N GLY A 27 -41.72 11.00 -16.94
CA GLY A 27 -41.81 9.54 -16.99
C GLY A 27 -40.46 8.82 -16.89
N PHE A 28 -39.41 9.40 -17.50
CA PHE A 28 -38.05 8.85 -17.43
C PHE A 28 -37.44 8.87 -16.02
N ALA A 29 -37.90 9.77 -15.14
CA ALA A 29 -37.38 9.93 -13.78
C ALA A 29 -37.60 8.66 -12.93
N LYS A 30 -38.63 7.87 -13.26
CA LYS A 30 -38.88 6.54 -12.67
C LYS A 30 -37.69 5.61 -12.85
N ASN A 31 -37.13 5.57 -14.06
CA ASN A 31 -36.02 4.68 -14.39
C ASN A 31 -34.77 5.09 -13.63
N VAL A 32 -34.52 6.40 -13.52
CA VAL A 32 -33.44 6.97 -12.71
C VAL A 32 -33.62 6.60 -11.23
N PHE A 33 -34.81 6.83 -10.67
CA PHE A 33 -35.14 6.51 -9.28
C PHE A 33 -34.94 5.02 -8.96
N VAL A 34 -35.47 4.14 -9.81
CA VAL A 34 -35.32 2.68 -9.67
C VAL A 34 -33.87 2.25 -9.78
N ALA A 35 -33.11 2.81 -10.72
CA ALA A 35 -31.68 2.50 -10.89
C ALA A 35 -30.87 2.89 -9.65
N ILE A 36 -31.10 4.10 -9.11
CA ILE A 36 -30.42 4.57 -7.89
C ILE A 36 -30.82 3.71 -6.69
N ASN A 37 -32.09 3.40 -6.51
CA ASN A 37 -32.56 2.55 -5.41
C ASN A 37 -31.95 1.16 -5.44
N LYS A 38 -31.93 0.54 -6.61
CA LYS A 38 -31.31 -0.77 -6.78
C LYS A 38 -29.83 -0.72 -6.39
N PHE A 39 -29.12 0.34 -6.78
CA PHE A 39 -27.72 0.52 -6.38
C PHE A 39 -27.58 0.70 -4.86
N LEU A 40 -28.36 1.59 -4.25
CA LEU A 40 -28.32 1.83 -2.80
C LEU A 40 -28.64 0.57 -1.99
N GLN A 41 -29.61 -0.24 -2.42
CA GLN A 41 -29.92 -1.54 -1.80
C GLN A 41 -28.78 -2.56 -1.94
N GLN A 42 -28.01 -2.50 -3.02
CA GLN A 42 -26.87 -3.38 -3.27
C GLN A 42 -25.60 -2.92 -2.52
N MET A 43 -25.56 -1.67 -2.07
CA MET A 43 -24.47 -1.10 -1.29
C MET A 43 -24.54 -1.54 0.18
N GLY A 44 -24.16 -2.80 0.44
CA GLY A 44 -23.97 -3.36 1.78
C GLY A 44 -22.50 -3.27 2.21
N GLY A 45 -22.15 -2.21 2.96
CA GLY A 45 -20.77 -1.77 3.17
C GLY A 45 -20.02 -2.33 4.39
N GLN A 46 -20.69 -3.04 5.31
CA GLN A 46 -20.08 -3.39 6.60
C GLN A 46 -18.77 -4.21 6.42
N ASP A 47 -18.79 -5.20 5.53
CA ASP A 47 -17.63 -6.03 5.23
C ASP A 47 -16.47 -5.24 4.62
N PHE A 48 -16.77 -4.23 3.79
CA PHE A 48 -15.77 -3.38 3.15
C PHE A 48 -15.10 -2.48 4.18
N ASP A 49 -15.89 -1.80 4.99
CA ASP A 49 -15.43 -0.84 5.99
C ASP A 49 -14.62 -1.52 7.09
N GLU A 50 -15.07 -2.69 7.56
CA GLU A 50 -14.32 -3.50 8.54
C GLU A 50 -12.96 -3.94 7.98
N THR A 51 -12.93 -4.36 6.71
CA THR A 51 -11.69 -4.76 6.03
C THR A 51 -10.76 -3.57 5.82
N ALA A 52 -11.28 -2.42 5.42
CA ALA A 52 -10.52 -1.18 5.26
C ALA A 52 -9.91 -0.74 6.61
N ALA A 53 -10.71 -0.79 7.70
CA ALA A 53 -10.25 -0.51 9.04
C ALA A 53 -9.17 -1.50 9.51
N LEU A 54 -9.32 -2.79 9.19
CA LEU A 54 -8.30 -3.81 9.47
C LEU A 54 -6.97 -3.47 8.78
N ILE A 55 -7.00 -3.07 7.51
CA ILE A 55 -5.78 -2.64 6.78
C ILE A 55 -5.13 -1.44 7.47
N GLY A 56 -5.91 -0.44 7.87
CA GLY A 56 -5.41 0.72 8.61
C GLY A 56 -4.75 0.35 9.95
N ARG A 57 -5.37 -0.59 10.69
CA ARG A 57 -4.80 -1.12 11.95
C ARG A 57 -3.50 -1.89 11.71
N LEU A 58 -3.46 -2.78 10.71
CA LEU A 58 -2.26 -3.55 10.34
C LEU A 58 -1.11 -2.62 9.91
N MET A 59 -1.42 -1.60 9.10
CA MET A 59 -0.46 -0.58 8.67
C MET A 59 0.13 0.15 9.88
N THR A 60 -0.71 0.60 10.81
CA THR A 60 -0.29 1.38 11.98
C THR A 60 0.60 0.55 12.91
N ARG A 61 0.21 -0.70 13.19
CA ARG A 61 0.95 -1.63 14.08
C ARG A 61 2.38 -1.90 13.60
N ARG A 62 2.63 -1.87 12.29
CA ARG A 62 3.95 -2.17 11.69
C ARG A 62 4.61 -0.98 10.99
N LYS A 63 4.11 0.24 11.23
CA LYS A 63 4.64 1.46 10.60
C LYS A 63 6.14 1.63 10.82
N ASN A 64 6.63 1.36 12.03
CA ASN A 64 8.04 1.51 12.37
C ASN A 64 8.91 0.41 11.74
N SER A 65 8.40 -0.82 11.64
CA SER A 65 9.13 -1.96 11.07
C SER A 65 9.26 -1.88 9.55
N PHE A 66 8.24 -1.34 8.86
CA PHE A 66 8.17 -1.38 7.40
C PHE A 66 8.27 -0.02 6.71
N ARG A 67 8.55 1.07 7.45
CA ARG A 67 8.58 2.45 6.93
C ARG A 67 9.33 2.62 5.59
N ASN A 68 10.45 1.92 5.44
CA ASN A 68 11.32 2.05 4.26
C ASN A 68 11.07 0.98 3.19
N MET A 69 10.13 0.05 3.42
CA MET A 69 9.83 -1.01 2.47
C MET A 69 8.92 -0.51 1.34
N PRO A 70 9.20 -0.84 0.06
CA PRO A 70 8.34 -0.47 -1.07
C PRO A 70 6.89 -0.94 -0.91
N GLY A 71 6.67 -2.17 -0.43
CA GLY A 71 5.31 -2.69 -0.21
C GLY A 71 4.54 -1.91 0.85
N PHE A 72 5.21 -1.38 1.88
CA PHE A 72 4.55 -0.54 2.87
C PHE A 72 4.11 0.80 2.28
N ARG A 73 4.88 1.39 1.38
CA ARG A 73 4.45 2.59 0.64
C ARG A 73 3.21 2.32 -0.22
N ALA A 74 3.11 1.12 -0.81
CA ALA A 74 1.90 0.70 -1.54
C ALA A 74 0.68 0.58 -0.61
N ILE A 75 0.86 0.05 0.61
CA ILE A 75 -0.20 0.05 1.64
C ILE A 75 -0.58 1.46 2.06
N CYS A 76 0.37 2.37 2.26
CA CYS A 76 0.05 3.76 2.57
C CYS A 76 -0.81 4.40 1.48
N LYS A 77 -0.48 4.15 0.20
CA LYS A 77 -1.29 4.62 -0.95
C LYS A 77 -2.69 4.00 -0.95
N LEU A 78 -2.78 2.70 -0.67
CA LEU A 78 -4.06 1.99 -0.51
C LEU A 78 -4.90 2.63 0.59
N ASN A 79 -4.34 2.84 1.79
CA ASN A 79 -5.03 3.45 2.92
C ASN A 79 -5.48 4.88 2.60
N SER A 80 -4.64 5.69 1.94
CA SER A 80 -5.03 7.02 1.49
C SER A 80 -6.20 6.99 0.50
N ALA A 81 -6.23 6.01 -0.41
CA ALA A 81 -7.35 5.85 -1.34
C ALA A 81 -8.64 5.42 -0.62
N LEU A 82 -8.55 4.49 0.35
CA LEU A 82 -9.67 4.07 1.19
C LEU A 82 -10.24 5.24 2.01
N CYS A 83 -9.38 6.06 2.63
CA CYS A 83 -9.84 7.25 3.36
C CYS A 83 -10.50 8.28 2.44
N ARG A 84 -10.00 8.44 1.20
CA ARG A 84 -10.66 9.32 0.22
C ARG A 84 -12.04 8.80 -0.18
N LEU A 85 -12.20 7.49 -0.30
CA LEU A 85 -13.46 6.86 -0.67
C LEU A 85 -14.52 7.10 0.41
N LEU A 86 -14.13 6.92 1.67
CA LEU A 86 -14.97 7.21 2.82
C LEU A 86 -15.48 8.67 2.83
N ARG A 87 -14.62 9.62 2.43
CA ARG A 87 -15.01 11.04 2.39
C ARG A 87 -15.83 11.44 1.15
N LEU A 88 -15.86 10.61 0.10
CA LEU A 88 -16.65 10.89 -1.10
C LEU A 88 -18.15 10.71 -0.81
N ASP A 89 -18.53 9.79 0.08
CA ASP A 89 -19.91 9.54 0.54
C ASP A 89 -20.96 9.57 -0.60
N LEU A 90 -20.73 8.74 -1.61
CA LEU A 90 -21.60 8.66 -2.80
C LEU A 90 -23.04 8.29 -2.44
N CYS A 91 -23.24 7.45 -1.42
CA CYS A 91 -24.58 6.99 -1.04
C CYS A 91 -25.45 8.18 -0.60
N ARG A 92 -24.90 9.07 0.23
CA ARG A 92 -25.58 10.29 0.65
C ARG A 92 -25.89 11.22 -0.52
N ASP A 93 -24.93 11.41 -1.43
CA ASP A 93 -25.14 12.22 -2.63
C ASP A 93 -26.28 11.67 -3.50
N LEU A 94 -26.34 10.35 -3.67
CA LEU A 94 -27.39 9.66 -4.41
C LEU A 94 -28.76 9.71 -3.70
N GLU A 95 -28.81 9.53 -2.38
CA GLU A 95 -30.04 9.65 -1.59
C GLU A 95 -30.64 11.05 -1.70
N GLN A 96 -29.80 12.08 -1.59
CA GLN A 96 -30.23 13.47 -1.70
C GLN A 96 -30.74 13.78 -3.12
N PHE A 97 -30.04 13.33 -4.16
CA PHE A 97 -30.51 13.50 -5.53
C PHE A 97 -31.81 12.71 -5.79
N ARG A 98 -31.89 11.46 -5.33
CA ARG A 98 -33.10 10.64 -5.41
C ARG A 98 -34.30 11.35 -4.78
N GLY A 99 -34.12 11.96 -3.61
CA GLY A 99 -35.17 12.71 -2.92
C GLY A 99 -35.60 14.01 -3.61
N SER A 100 -34.86 14.48 -4.61
CA SER A 100 -35.26 15.62 -5.46
C SER A 100 -36.02 15.22 -6.72
N LEU A 101 -36.21 13.91 -6.97
CA LEU A 101 -37.02 13.44 -8.08
C LEU A 101 -38.51 13.47 -7.69
N PRO A 102 -39.44 13.64 -8.65
CA PRO A 102 -40.88 13.61 -8.39
C PRO A 102 -41.32 12.31 -7.70
N ASP A 103 -42.35 12.35 -6.85
CA ASP A 103 -42.91 11.14 -6.22
C ASP A 103 -43.87 10.37 -7.15
N VAL A 104 -44.46 11.07 -8.11
CA VAL A 104 -45.43 10.51 -9.08
C VAL A 104 -44.77 10.44 -10.45
N TYR A 105 -44.72 9.23 -11.01
CA TYR A 105 -44.09 8.97 -12.31
C TYR A 105 -45.12 8.46 -13.30
N VAL A 106 -45.93 9.38 -13.81
CA VAL A 106 -46.91 9.11 -14.87
C VAL A 106 -46.39 9.76 -16.14
N GLU A 107 -46.47 9.04 -17.27
CA GLU A 107 -46.11 9.62 -18.57
C GLU A 107 -47.00 10.83 -18.86
N ASP A 108 -46.45 11.87 -19.49
CA ASP A 108 -47.13 13.13 -19.79
C ASP A 108 -47.69 13.89 -18.58
N THR A 109 -47.08 13.70 -17.41
CA THR A 109 -47.40 14.47 -16.20
C THR A 109 -46.31 15.49 -15.90
N GLU A 110 -46.75 16.75 -15.76
CA GLU A 110 -45.93 17.87 -15.32
C GLU A 110 -45.36 17.62 -13.92
N GLY A 111 -44.10 17.97 -13.71
CA GLY A 111 -43.53 17.98 -12.38
C GLY A 111 -42.14 18.58 -12.28
N ALA A 112 -41.76 18.89 -11.05
CA ALA A 112 -40.49 19.50 -10.69
C ALA A 112 -39.33 18.50 -10.83
N LEU A 113 -38.40 18.74 -11.76
CA LEU A 113 -37.19 17.95 -11.96
C LEU A 113 -35.93 18.73 -11.56
N PRO A 114 -34.91 18.05 -11.00
CA PRO A 114 -33.63 18.68 -10.73
C PRO A 114 -32.94 19.08 -12.03
N THR A 115 -32.11 20.13 -11.97
CA THR A 115 -31.36 20.59 -13.14
C THR A 115 -30.38 19.56 -13.69
N LYS A 116 -30.10 19.64 -14.99
CA LYS A 116 -29.04 18.88 -15.66
C LYS A 116 -27.69 19.01 -14.96
N SER A 117 -27.35 20.19 -14.42
CA SER A 117 -26.15 20.42 -13.62
C SER A 117 -26.10 19.55 -12.36
N SER A 118 -27.21 19.43 -11.64
CA SER A 118 -27.32 18.55 -10.47
C SER A 118 -27.16 17.08 -10.85
N PHE A 119 -27.70 16.69 -12.00
CA PHE A 119 -27.54 15.33 -12.52
C PHE A 119 -26.10 15.04 -12.97
N GLU A 120 -25.46 15.96 -13.68
CA GLU A 120 -24.06 15.85 -14.11
C GLU A 120 -23.12 15.77 -12.92
N PHE A 121 -23.39 16.50 -11.84
CA PHE A 121 -22.67 16.35 -10.58
C PHE A 121 -22.70 14.90 -10.09
N ILE A 122 -23.87 14.26 -10.06
CA ILE A 122 -24.00 12.85 -9.66
C ILE A 122 -23.22 11.92 -10.60
N LEU A 123 -23.28 12.14 -11.91
CA LEU A 123 -22.49 11.36 -12.88
C LEU A 123 -20.98 11.50 -12.62
N VAL A 124 -20.51 12.70 -12.27
CA VAL A 124 -19.10 12.95 -11.93
C VAL A 124 -18.71 12.30 -10.61
N ARG A 125 -19.59 12.31 -9.60
CA ARG A 125 -19.36 11.59 -8.33
C ARG A 125 -19.28 10.08 -8.55
N LEU A 126 -20.10 9.52 -9.45
CA LEU A 126 -20.03 8.11 -9.85
C LEU A 126 -18.71 7.78 -10.56
N LEU A 127 -18.22 8.67 -11.44
CA LEU A 127 -16.91 8.51 -12.08
C LEU A 127 -15.78 8.52 -11.04
N ALA A 128 -15.80 9.49 -10.12
CA ALA A 128 -14.83 9.60 -9.03
C ALA A 128 -14.80 8.32 -8.19
N PHE A 129 -15.98 7.81 -7.81
CA PHE A 129 -16.13 6.56 -7.07
C PHE A 129 -15.56 5.36 -7.82
N TYR A 130 -15.90 5.20 -9.10
CA TYR A 130 -15.40 4.14 -9.96
C TYR A 130 -13.87 4.15 -10.06
N TYR A 131 -13.27 5.29 -10.42
CA TYR A 131 -11.82 5.39 -10.60
C TYR A 131 -11.07 5.25 -9.27
N LEU A 132 -11.67 5.67 -8.16
CA LEU A 132 -11.08 5.48 -6.84
C LEU A 132 -11.04 4.00 -6.45
N HIS A 133 -12.08 3.23 -6.74
CA HIS A 133 -12.05 1.78 -6.59
C HIS A 133 -11.04 1.09 -7.51
N LYS A 134 -10.93 1.54 -8.76
CA LYS A 134 -9.88 1.06 -9.68
C LYS A 134 -8.49 1.31 -9.09
N ARG A 135 -8.27 2.50 -8.53
CA ARG A 135 -7.02 2.86 -7.85
C ARG A 135 -6.74 2.00 -6.61
N ILE A 136 -7.77 1.70 -5.82
CA ILE A 136 -7.67 0.77 -4.67
C ILE A 136 -7.18 -0.59 -5.15
N ALA A 137 -7.79 -1.14 -6.21
CA ALA A 137 -7.42 -2.45 -6.75
C ALA A 137 -5.96 -2.48 -7.29
N GLU A 138 -5.50 -1.42 -7.95
CA GLU A 138 -4.10 -1.29 -8.38
C GLU A 138 -3.13 -1.28 -7.19
N CYS A 139 -3.44 -0.51 -6.15
CA CYS A 139 -2.62 -0.46 -4.95
C CYS A 139 -2.58 -1.82 -4.23
N CYS A 140 -3.70 -2.55 -4.24
CA CYS A 140 -3.78 -3.91 -3.72
C CYS A 140 -2.86 -4.86 -4.49
N LEU A 141 -2.88 -4.84 -5.83
CA LEU A 141 -1.99 -5.67 -6.65
C LEU A 141 -0.51 -5.37 -6.40
N SER A 142 -0.16 -4.09 -6.32
CA SER A 142 1.21 -3.65 -6.03
C SER A 142 1.68 -4.14 -4.65
N ALA A 143 0.85 -3.96 -3.61
CA ALA A 143 1.14 -4.43 -2.27
C ALA A 143 1.22 -5.96 -2.21
N ALA A 144 0.24 -6.68 -2.76
CA ALA A 144 0.19 -8.13 -2.76
C ALA A 144 1.40 -8.75 -3.46
N SER A 145 1.85 -8.17 -4.59
CA SER A 145 3.05 -8.63 -5.30
C SER A 145 4.31 -8.55 -4.42
N TYR A 146 4.48 -7.45 -3.68
CA TYR A 146 5.61 -7.29 -2.76
C TYR A 146 5.52 -8.26 -1.57
N PHE A 147 4.38 -8.30 -0.90
CA PHE A 147 4.22 -9.11 0.31
C PHE A 147 4.23 -10.61 0.01
N THR A 148 3.77 -11.05 -1.16
CA THR A 148 3.93 -12.43 -1.62
C THR A 148 5.40 -12.81 -1.77
N LYS A 149 6.24 -11.91 -2.30
CA LYS A 149 7.69 -12.15 -2.37
C LYS A 149 8.31 -12.22 -0.98
N LEU A 150 7.90 -11.33 -0.06
CA LEU A 150 8.37 -11.33 1.32
C LEU A 150 7.97 -12.62 2.06
N LEU A 151 6.76 -13.12 1.81
CA LEU A 151 6.26 -14.38 2.35
C LEU A 151 7.10 -15.57 1.88
N ARG A 152 7.47 -15.62 0.59
CA ARG A 152 8.37 -16.67 0.05
C ARG A 152 9.76 -16.66 0.69
N SER A 153 10.20 -15.51 1.19
CA SER A 153 11.45 -15.38 1.94
C SER A 153 11.33 -15.72 3.43
N ASN A 154 10.18 -16.26 3.87
CA ASN A 154 9.90 -16.67 5.25
C ASN A 154 9.99 -15.55 6.30
N PHE A 155 9.77 -14.29 5.90
CA PHE A 155 9.79 -13.15 6.82
C PHE A 155 8.38 -12.71 7.23
N PHE A 156 8.20 -12.47 8.54
CA PHE A 156 6.96 -11.94 9.13
C PHE A 156 5.69 -12.69 8.70
N MET A 157 5.76 -14.02 8.62
CA MET A 157 4.75 -14.88 7.98
C MET A 157 3.32 -14.61 8.45
N ASP A 158 3.08 -14.55 9.76
CA ASP A 158 1.72 -14.36 10.31
C ASP A 158 1.13 -13.02 9.87
N PHE A 159 1.93 -11.96 9.97
CA PHE A 159 1.50 -10.62 9.58
C PHE A 159 1.30 -10.52 8.07
N THR A 160 2.25 -11.02 7.30
CA THR A 160 2.24 -10.97 5.83
C THR A 160 1.05 -11.76 5.28
N THR A 161 0.76 -12.93 5.83
CA THR A 161 -0.40 -13.76 5.45
C THR A 161 -1.71 -13.04 5.73
N LEU A 162 -1.90 -12.53 6.97
CA LEU A 162 -3.12 -11.80 7.33
C LEU A 162 -3.31 -10.54 6.48
N LEU A 163 -2.23 -9.81 6.22
CA LEU A 163 -2.23 -8.62 5.38
C LEU A 163 -2.58 -8.94 3.92
N ILE A 164 -2.01 -10.00 3.34
CA ILE A 164 -2.36 -10.45 1.98
C ILE A 164 -3.84 -10.84 1.91
N ALA A 165 -4.36 -11.56 2.92
CA ALA A 165 -5.77 -11.92 2.99
C ALA A 165 -6.68 -10.68 3.02
N ALA A 166 -6.35 -9.67 3.85
CA ALA A 166 -7.09 -8.42 3.91
C ALA A 166 -7.02 -7.63 2.59
N ILE A 167 -5.84 -7.56 1.95
CA ILE A 167 -5.64 -6.93 0.63
C ILE A 167 -6.45 -7.66 -0.45
N ALA A 168 -6.51 -8.98 -0.42
CA ALA A 168 -7.30 -9.77 -1.38
C ALA A 168 -8.80 -9.51 -1.18
N LYS A 169 -9.29 -9.53 0.07
CA LYS A 169 -10.69 -9.23 0.41
C LYS A 169 -11.08 -7.83 -0.06
N ILE A 170 -10.31 -6.80 0.27
CA ILE A 170 -10.64 -5.42 -0.13
C ILE A 170 -10.61 -5.24 -1.65
N LYS A 171 -9.65 -5.88 -2.35
CA LYS A 171 -9.60 -5.84 -3.82
C LYS A 171 -10.85 -6.45 -4.44
N LYS A 172 -11.32 -7.59 -3.93
CA LYS A 172 -12.52 -8.25 -4.43
C LYS A 172 -13.74 -7.35 -4.25
N LEU A 173 -13.97 -6.86 -3.03
CA LEU A 173 -15.11 -6.00 -2.73
C LEU A 173 -15.05 -4.69 -3.54
N SER A 174 -13.87 -4.10 -3.68
CA SER A 174 -13.65 -2.90 -4.50
C SER A 174 -13.96 -3.12 -5.98
N ALA A 175 -13.67 -4.31 -6.52
CA ALA A 175 -13.99 -4.63 -7.91
C ALA A 175 -15.51 -4.82 -8.13
N ASP A 176 -16.18 -5.44 -7.16
CA ASP A 176 -17.63 -5.60 -7.16
C ASP A 176 -18.32 -4.22 -7.12
N GLN A 177 -17.90 -3.33 -6.21
CA GLN A 177 -18.42 -1.96 -6.09
C GLN A 177 -18.13 -1.09 -7.32
N ALA A 178 -16.92 -1.18 -7.91
CA ALA A 178 -16.61 -0.51 -9.17
C ALA A 178 -17.53 -0.97 -10.31
N THR A 179 -17.80 -2.27 -10.38
CA THR A 179 -18.67 -2.84 -11.42
C THR A 179 -20.11 -2.35 -11.28
N GLN A 180 -20.65 -2.35 -10.05
CA GLN A 180 -21.97 -1.79 -9.77
C GLN A 180 -22.04 -0.28 -10.11
N SER A 181 -21.00 0.48 -9.76
CA SER A 181 -20.92 1.91 -10.08
C SER A 181 -20.87 2.17 -11.58
N ALA A 182 -20.12 1.36 -12.35
CA ALA A 182 -20.07 1.47 -13.80
C ALA A 182 -21.43 1.17 -14.44
N GLN A 183 -22.12 0.12 -13.97
CA GLN A 183 -23.45 -0.22 -14.44
C GLN A 183 -24.47 0.88 -14.13
N LEU A 184 -24.43 1.48 -12.94
CA LEU A 184 -25.30 2.60 -12.59
C LEU A 184 -25.00 3.81 -13.48
N TYR A 185 -23.73 4.19 -13.63
CA TYR A 185 -23.32 5.31 -14.47
C TYR A 185 -23.81 5.15 -15.92
N ASN A 186 -23.61 3.98 -16.53
CA ASN A 186 -24.02 3.73 -17.92
C ASN A 186 -25.55 3.85 -18.10
N LYS A 187 -26.33 3.42 -17.10
CA LYS A 187 -27.80 3.56 -17.12
C LYS A 187 -28.23 5.01 -16.94
N LEU A 188 -27.66 5.72 -15.97
CA LEU A 188 -28.03 7.10 -15.69
C LEU A 188 -27.65 8.02 -16.84
N ARG A 189 -26.45 7.86 -17.41
CA ARG A 189 -25.95 8.73 -18.47
C ARG A 189 -26.90 8.83 -19.66
N GLN A 190 -27.62 7.76 -20.01
CA GLN A 190 -28.61 7.75 -21.10
C GLN A 190 -29.70 8.81 -20.93
N HIS A 191 -30.03 9.17 -19.69
CA HIS A 191 -31.05 10.16 -19.34
C HIS A 191 -30.50 11.58 -19.19
N ARG A 192 -29.21 11.83 -19.45
CA ARG A 192 -28.58 13.15 -19.25
C ARG A 192 -29.32 14.27 -19.99
N ASN A 193 -29.71 14.02 -21.24
CA ASN A 193 -30.34 15.03 -22.09
C ASN A 193 -31.83 15.21 -21.78
N SER A 194 -32.42 14.36 -20.94
CA SER A 194 -33.82 14.46 -20.51
C SER A 194 -34.01 15.43 -19.35
N PHE A 195 -32.94 15.85 -18.67
CA PHE A 195 -33.00 16.83 -17.58
C PHE A 195 -32.94 18.27 -18.09
N PRO A 196 -33.67 19.21 -17.45
CA PRO A 196 -33.76 20.59 -17.88
C PRO A 196 -32.43 21.34 -17.70
N GLU A 197 -32.05 22.12 -18.72
CA GLU A 197 -30.82 22.92 -18.72
C GLU A 197 -31.09 24.37 -18.30
N VAL A 198 -30.16 24.96 -17.54
CA VAL A 198 -30.25 26.35 -17.09
C VAL A 198 -29.48 27.21 -18.08
N LYS A 199 -30.16 28.19 -18.72
CA LYS A 199 -29.62 29.01 -19.83
C LYS A 199 -28.24 29.64 -19.56
N ASN A 200 -27.92 29.98 -18.31
CA ASN A 200 -26.69 30.68 -17.93
C ASN A 200 -25.75 29.84 -17.05
N HIS A 201 -25.98 28.53 -16.93
CA HIS A 201 -25.15 27.69 -16.07
C HIS A 201 -24.86 26.33 -16.69
N LYS A 202 -23.58 26.10 -17.01
CA LYS A 202 -23.04 24.79 -17.36
C LYS A 202 -22.17 24.29 -16.22
N PHE A 203 -22.40 23.06 -15.78
CA PHE A 203 -21.61 22.46 -14.72
C PHE A 203 -20.29 21.89 -15.26
N LEU A 204 -20.34 21.24 -16.42
CA LEU A 204 -19.15 20.77 -17.12
C LEU A 204 -18.46 21.92 -17.87
N PRO A 205 -17.12 22.05 -17.78
CA PRO A 205 -16.35 22.98 -18.61
C PRO A 205 -16.50 22.65 -20.10
N ASP A 206 -16.47 23.67 -20.99
CA ASP A 206 -16.70 23.49 -22.44
C ASP A 206 -15.72 22.52 -23.13
N ASN A 207 -14.57 22.21 -22.51
CA ASN A 207 -13.55 21.30 -23.05
C ASN A 207 -13.60 19.89 -22.44
N GLN A 208 -14.60 19.57 -21.61
CA GLN A 208 -14.64 18.29 -20.90
C GLN A 208 -15.96 17.56 -21.13
N GLU A 209 -15.83 16.38 -21.72
CA GLU A 209 -16.94 15.47 -21.93
C GLU A 209 -16.89 14.32 -20.92
N LEU A 210 -18.08 13.92 -20.47
CA LEU A 210 -18.21 12.71 -19.66
C LEU A 210 -17.92 11.49 -20.55
N PRO A 211 -17.29 10.39 -20.06
CA PRO A 211 -17.04 9.17 -20.86
C PRO A 211 -18.32 8.42 -21.27
N GLU A 212 -18.46 8.02 -22.53
CA GLU A 212 -19.67 7.36 -23.06
C GLU A 212 -20.13 6.15 -22.27
N ASN A 213 -19.22 5.23 -21.99
CA ASN A 213 -19.48 4.05 -21.19
C ASN A 213 -18.28 3.75 -20.30
N LEU A 214 -18.55 3.25 -19.11
CA LEU A 214 -17.56 2.67 -18.23
C LEU A 214 -17.56 1.16 -18.38
N GLU A 215 -16.38 0.60 -18.59
CA GLU A 215 -16.21 -0.85 -18.59
C GLU A 215 -16.31 -1.39 -17.15
N PRO A 216 -17.15 -2.41 -16.91
CA PRO A 216 -17.17 -3.08 -15.63
C PRO A 216 -15.81 -3.70 -15.35
N MET A 217 -15.39 -3.70 -14.08
CA MET A 217 -14.11 -4.28 -13.72
C MET A 217 -14.19 -5.79 -13.92
N LYS A 218 -13.27 -6.37 -14.71
CA LYS A 218 -13.21 -7.83 -14.89
C LYS A 218 -13.06 -8.47 -13.51
N SER A 219 -14.13 -9.11 -13.03
CA SER A 219 -14.05 -9.93 -11.83
C SER A 219 -13.11 -11.10 -12.14
N LEU A 220 -12.27 -11.51 -11.19
CA LEU A 220 -11.41 -12.70 -11.31
C LEU A 220 -12.20 -14.02 -11.35
N LYS A 221 -13.51 -13.97 -11.67
CA LYS A 221 -14.30 -15.16 -11.90
C LYS A 221 -14.12 -15.54 -13.37
N SER A 222 -13.57 -16.74 -13.57
CA SER A 222 -13.53 -17.52 -14.80
C SER A 222 -12.71 -16.97 -15.98
N GLU A 223 -11.39 -16.87 -15.79
CA GLU A 223 -10.43 -17.44 -16.75
C GLU A 223 -9.52 -18.42 -16.01
N ALA A 224 -10.11 -19.31 -15.21
CA ALA A 224 -9.52 -20.63 -15.08
C ALA A 224 -9.82 -21.34 -16.40
N LYS A 225 -9.07 -21.02 -17.45
CA LYS A 225 -8.81 -22.02 -18.48
C LYS A 225 -8.28 -23.23 -17.72
N GLU A 226 -8.87 -24.38 -17.97
CA GLU A 226 -8.40 -25.67 -17.50
C GLU A 226 -6.97 -25.91 -18.00
N GLU A 227 -5.99 -25.27 -17.37
CA GLU A 227 -4.64 -25.79 -17.36
C GLU A 227 -4.69 -26.98 -16.41
N LYS A 228 -4.80 -28.16 -17.02
CA LYS A 228 -4.62 -29.46 -16.39
C LYS A 228 -3.57 -29.35 -15.29
N PRO A 229 -3.80 -29.89 -14.09
CA PRO A 229 -2.80 -29.87 -13.03
C PRO A 229 -1.54 -30.55 -13.54
N GLN A 230 -0.51 -29.77 -13.89
CA GLN A 230 0.82 -30.32 -14.06
C GLN A 230 1.24 -30.78 -12.67
N SER A 231 1.22 -32.10 -12.48
CA SER A 231 1.80 -32.77 -11.34
C SER A 231 3.24 -32.27 -11.18
N VAL A 232 3.49 -31.43 -10.18
CA VAL A 232 4.84 -31.11 -9.73
C VAL A 232 5.37 -32.33 -8.97
N LEU A 233 5.68 -33.38 -9.72
CA LEU A 233 6.53 -34.46 -9.24
C LEU A 233 7.97 -33.97 -9.36
N LEU A 234 8.46 -33.48 -8.22
CA LEU A 234 9.83 -33.59 -7.73
C LEU A 234 10.59 -34.82 -8.23
N LYS A 235 11.03 -34.92 -9.49
CA LYS A 235 12.04 -35.94 -9.87
C LYS A 235 13.38 -35.50 -9.30
N PRO A 236 14.00 -36.26 -8.38
CA PRO A 236 15.35 -35.96 -7.92
C PRO A 236 16.29 -36.11 -9.11
N LYS A 237 17.08 -35.07 -9.38
CA LYS A 237 18.14 -35.13 -10.39
C LYS A 237 19.29 -35.92 -9.79
N GLU A 238 19.51 -37.15 -10.26
CA GLU A 238 20.74 -37.89 -9.95
C GLU A 238 21.94 -37.09 -10.44
N VAL A 239 22.77 -36.67 -9.49
CA VAL A 239 24.08 -36.10 -9.79
C VAL A 239 25.03 -37.26 -10.07
N VAL A 240 25.12 -37.66 -11.35
CA VAL A 240 26.20 -38.52 -11.81
C VAL A 240 27.45 -37.64 -11.94
N THR A 241 28.35 -37.73 -10.96
CA THR A 241 29.71 -37.18 -11.08
C THR A 241 30.47 -37.93 -12.16
N ARG A 242 30.67 -37.29 -13.31
CA ARG A 242 31.59 -37.75 -14.34
C ARG A 242 33.01 -37.38 -13.91
N VAL A 243 33.78 -38.40 -13.53
CA VAL A 243 35.23 -38.28 -13.30
C VAL A 243 35.90 -37.99 -14.65
N GLN A 244 36.55 -36.84 -14.77
CA GLN A 244 37.61 -36.62 -15.76
C GLN A 244 38.89 -36.23 -15.02
N LYS A 245 39.91 -37.07 -15.21
CA LYS A 245 41.28 -36.85 -14.74
C LYS A 245 42.00 -35.83 -15.62
N SER A 246 42.87 -35.08 -14.93
CA SER A 246 44.14 -34.50 -15.36
C SER A 246 44.14 -33.47 -16.49
N LYS A 247 44.53 -32.24 -16.16
CA LYS A 247 45.89 -31.75 -16.49
C LYS A 247 46.45 -30.95 -15.32
N SER A 248 47.67 -31.32 -14.97
CA SER A 248 48.61 -30.65 -14.08
C SER A 248 48.89 -29.24 -14.57
N ASP A 249 48.76 -28.26 -13.69
CA ASP A 249 49.53 -27.02 -13.80
C ASP A 249 50.04 -26.63 -12.41
N VAL A 250 51.31 -26.28 -12.39
CA VAL A 250 52.20 -26.30 -11.24
C VAL A 250 52.07 -24.95 -10.53
N GLY A 251 51.26 -24.91 -9.48
CA GLY A 251 51.18 -23.77 -8.56
C GLY A 251 51.68 -24.16 -7.18
N MET A 252 52.77 -23.52 -6.74
CA MET A 252 53.41 -23.71 -5.44
C MET A 252 52.41 -23.83 -4.28
N VAL A 253 52.57 -24.89 -3.47
CA VAL A 253 51.97 -25.01 -2.14
C VAL A 253 52.60 -23.94 -1.25
N ILE A 254 51.95 -22.79 -1.13
CA ILE A 254 52.22 -21.85 -0.04
C ILE A 254 51.62 -22.48 1.20
N ALA A 255 52.48 -22.99 2.08
CA ALA A 255 52.10 -23.37 3.43
C ALA A 255 51.35 -22.18 4.06
N ARG A 256 50.05 -22.35 4.32
CA ARG A 256 49.33 -21.42 5.18
C ARG A 256 49.92 -21.58 6.57
N LYS A 257 50.78 -20.63 6.93
CA LYS A 257 51.16 -20.35 8.30
C LYS A 257 49.85 -20.14 9.06
N GLU A 258 49.51 -21.07 9.96
CA GLU A 258 48.43 -20.83 10.91
C GLU A 258 48.86 -19.63 11.76
N THR A 259 48.36 -18.45 11.43
CA THR A 259 48.49 -17.29 12.29
C THR A 259 47.62 -17.56 13.50
N SER A 260 48.28 -17.80 14.63
CA SER A 260 47.67 -17.87 15.94
C SER A 260 46.71 -16.69 16.10
N LYS A 261 45.41 -16.97 16.21
CA LYS A 261 44.40 -15.93 16.45
C LYS A 261 44.82 -15.13 17.68
N PRO A 262 44.88 -13.79 17.62
CA PRO A 262 45.23 -12.99 18.78
C PRO A 262 44.17 -13.21 19.86
N SER A 263 44.59 -13.73 21.01
CA SER A 263 43.72 -13.87 22.18
C SER A 263 43.60 -12.50 22.84
N PHE A 264 42.35 -12.06 23.06
CA PHE A 264 42.08 -10.80 23.73
C PHE A 264 42.43 -10.94 25.23
N ASN A 265 43.45 -10.22 25.69
CA ASN A 265 43.83 -10.20 27.09
C ASN A 265 42.96 -9.19 27.87
N GLU A 266 42.12 -9.68 28.79
CA GLU A 266 41.23 -8.84 29.59
C GLU A 266 41.95 -7.86 30.51
N ALA A 267 43.23 -8.11 30.82
CA ALA A 267 44.06 -7.21 31.61
C ALA A 267 44.38 -5.89 30.86
N ALA A 268 44.17 -5.84 29.54
CA ALA A 268 44.40 -4.64 28.72
C ALA A 268 43.35 -3.52 28.93
N LEU A 269 42.29 -3.76 29.72
CA LEU A 269 41.26 -2.78 30.08
C LEU A 269 41.25 -2.52 31.59
N ALA A 270 42.42 -2.45 32.23
CA ALA A 270 42.55 -2.25 33.67
C ALA A 270 42.20 -0.83 34.12
N THR A 271 42.55 0.18 33.32
CA THR A 271 42.28 1.59 33.66
C THR A 271 41.32 2.26 32.68
N VAL A 272 40.77 3.40 33.09
CA VAL A 272 39.83 4.20 32.29
C VAL A 272 40.54 4.77 31.05
N GLU A 273 41.81 5.13 31.19
CA GLU A 273 42.66 5.61 30.10
C GLU A 273 42.92 4.50 29.07
N ASP A 274 43.14 3.27 29.53
CA ASP A 274 43.32 2.13 28.64
C ASP A 274 42.05 1.83 27.83
N ALA A 275 40.88 1.94 28.47
CA ALA A 275 39.59 1.79 27.79
C ALA A 275 39.37 2.89 26.72
N GLN A 276 39.76 4.13 26.99
CA GLN A 276 39.70 5.22 26.01
C GLN A 276 40.66 5.01 24.84
N ARG A 277 41.90 4.59 25.12
CA ARG A 277 42.91 4.26 24.09
C ARG A 277 42.44 3.08 23.23
N PHE A 278 41.84 2.07 23.84
CA PHE A 278 41.24 0.93 23.15
C PHE A 278 40.10 1.36 22.22
N ILE A 279 39.16 2.18 22.70
CA ILE A 279 38.05 2.71 21.89
C ILE A 279 38.60 3.50 20.69
N ALA A 280 39.61 4.35 20.89
CA ALA A 280 40.20 5.14 19.82
C ALA A 280 40.89 4.26 18.76
N ARG A 281 41.69 3.27 19.19
CA ARG A 281 42.36 2.31 18.31
C ARG A 281 41.36 1.52 17.47
N GLU A 282 40.36 0.92 18.11
CA GLU A 282 39.34 0.09 17.45
C GLU A 282 38.46 0.91 16.51
N THR A 283 38.13 2.15 16.87
CA THR A 283 37.37 3.06 15.99
C THR A 283 38.17 3.45 14.75
N LYS A 284 39.49 3.62 14.87
CA LYS A 284 40.37 3.89 13.74
C LYS A 284 40.53 2.65 12.86
N ALA A 285 40.72 1.47 13.46
CA ALA A 285 40.84 0.20 12.74
C ALA A 285 39.57 -0.14 11.94
N ARG A 286 38.37 0.08 12.51
CA ARG A 286 37.08 -0.12 11.84
C ARG A 286 36.82 0.80 10.64
N LYS A 287 37.59 1.88 10.48
CA LYS A 287 37.47 2.81 9.33
C LYS A 287 38.37 2.41 8.16
N GLN A 288 39.32 1.49 8.36
CA GLN A 288 40.22 1.02 7.31
C GLN A 288 39.53 -0.06 6.47
N ASN A 289 39.81 -0.08 5.16
CA ASN A 289 39.31 -1.09 4.23
C ASN A 289 40.47 -1.57 3.34
N PRO A 290 40.91 -2.84 3.43
CA PRO A 290 40.34 -3.95 4.22
C PRO A 290 40.52 -3.79 5.74
N LEU A 291 39.68 -4.48 6.53
CA LEU A 291 39.77 -4.46 7.99
C LEU A 291 41.09 -5.11 8.44
N PRO A 292 41.87 -4.46 9.34
CA PRO A 292 43.07 -5.05 9.91
C PRO A 292 42.76 -6.31 10.70
N GLU A 293 43.63 -7.33 10.62
CA GLU A 293 43.51 -8.58 11.38
C GLU A 293 43.52 -8.36 12.90
N ASP A 294 44.14 -7.26 13.35
CA ASP A 294 44.23 -6.85 14.76
C ASP A 294 42.97 -6.17 15.33
N CYS A 295 41.90 -6.03 14.53
CA CYS A 295 40.66 -5.37 14.94
C CYS A 295 39.75 -6.34 15.69
N PHE A 296 39.83 -6.37 17.03
CA PHE A 296 39.06 -7.31 17.84
C PHE A 296 37.56 -7.05 17.79
N THR A 297 37.17 -5.79 17.58
CA THR A 297 35.76 -5.42 17.54
C THR A 297 35.14 -5.66 16.17
N GLY A 298 35.87 -6.12 15.14
CA GLY A 298 35.33 -6.28 13.78
C GLY A 298 34.05 -7.13 13.68
N LYS A 299 33.87 -8.10 14.59
CA LYS A 299 32.68 -8.97 14.66
C LYS A 299 31.45 -8.30 15.30
N ILE A 300 31.62 -7.20 16.02
CA ILE A 300 30.53 -6.48 16.69
C ILE A 300 29.84 -5.56 15.67
N SER A 301 28.50 -5.54 15.66
CA SER A 301 27.77 -4.68 14.73
C SER A 301 28.08 -3.19 14.92
N LYS A 302 27.96 -2.39 13.85
CA LYS A 302 28.26 -0.95 13.89
C LYS A 302 27.43 -0.18 14.93
N HIS A 303 26.16 -0.56 15.09
CA HIS A 303 25.23 0.14 15.99
C HIS A 303 25.47 -0.23 17.47
N GLU A 304 25.77 -1.50 17.78
CA GLU A 304 26.12 -1.92 19.14
C GLU A 304 27.42 -1.27 19.62
N TRP A 305 28.43 -1.18 18.76
CA TRP A 305 29.70 -0.52 19.08
C TRP A 305 29.52 0.97 19.37
N LEU A 306 28.74 1.68 18.55
CA LEU A 306 28.43 3.10 18.78
C LEU A 306 27.61 3.31 20.07
N ALA A 307 26.70 2.40 20.41
CA ALA A 307 25.94 2.46 21.65
C ALA A 307 26.85 2.25 22.87
N ALA A 308 27.78 1.28 22.82
CA ALA A 308 28.74 1.02 23.88
C ALA A 308 29.67 2.22 24.12
N GLN A 309 30.14 2.87 23.05
CA GLN A 309 30.94 4.10 23.15
C GLN A 309 30.18 5.24 23.81
N LYS A 310 28.94 5.51 23.34
CA LYS A 310 28.09 6.57 23.91
C LYS A 310 27.83 6.34 25.38
N LEU A 311 27.52 5.09 25.76
CA LEU A 311 27.26 4.72 27.15
C LEU A 311 28.51 4.87 28.03
N PHE A 312 29.69 4.47 27.52
CA PHE A 312 30.95 4.65 28.21
C PHE A 312 31.25 6.14 28.46
N HIS A 313 31.17 7.00 27.43
CA HIS A 313 31.43 8.44 27.57
C HIS A 313 30.39 9.16 28.46
N GLN A 314 29.11 8.77 28.39
CA GLN A 314 28.06 9.36 29.23
C GLN A 314 28.24 9.01 30.72
N LYS A 315 28.70 7.79 31.00
CA LYS A 315 28.93 7.32 32.38
C LYS A 315 30.27 7.77 32.93
N LEU A 316 31.26 8.00 32.08
CA LEU A 316 32.59 8.50 32.46
C LEU A 316 32.52 9.79 33.29
N SER A 317 31.66 10.73 32.93
CA SER A 317 31.50 12.00 33.66
C SER A 317 30.78 11.88 35.00
N LYS A 318 30.07 10.76 35.25
CA LYS A 318 29.25 10.55 36.46
C LYS A 318 29.86 9.55 37.43
N ASP A 319 30.43 8.46 36.91
CA ASP A 319 31.01 7.37 37.68
C ASP A 319 32.01 6.58 36.82
N PRO A 320 33.32 6.90 36.90
CA PRO A 320 34.33 6.32 36.02
C PRO A 320 34.56 4.82 36.30
N ALA A 321 34.42 4.38 37.56
CA ALA A 321 34.60 2.98 37.94
C ALA A 321 33.45 2.11 37.38
N LYS A 322 32.20 2.58 37.46
CA LYS A 322 31.06 1.88 36.86
C LYS A 322 31.14 1.88 35.33
N ALA A 323 31.56 2.98 34.71
CA ALA A 323 31.74 3.07 33.26
C ALA A 323 32.72 2.01 32.74
N LEU A 324 33.87 1.86 33.41
CA LEU A 324 34.88 0.84 33.09
C LEU A 324 34.31 -0.58 33.27
N SER A 325 33.64 -0.87 34.38
CA SER A 325 33.09 -2.20 34.65
C SER A 325 32.06 -2.65 33.60
N LEU A 326 31.18 -1.74 33.16
CA LEU A 326 30.15 -2.02 32.16
C LEU A 326 30.77 -2.20 30.78
N PHE A 327 31.74 -1.36 30.41
CA PHE A 327 32.43 -1.47 29.14
C PHE A 327 33.26 -2.74 29.05
N ARG A 328 33.99 -3.11 30.12
CA ARG A 328 34.73 -4.38 30.19
C ARG A 328 33.81 -5.59 30.04
N LYS A 329 32.67 -5.61 30.74
CA LYS A 329 31.67 -6.69 30.59
C LYS A 329 31.14 -6.79 29.15
N PHE A 330 30.86 -5.65 28.51
CA PHE A 330 30.41 -5.61 27.12
C PHE A 330 31.45 -6.18 26.15
N VAL A 331 32.71 -5.75 26.28
CA VAL A 331 33.81 -6.18 25.40
C VAL A 331 34.09 -7.67 25.58
N VAL A 332 34.17 -8.17 26.82
CA VAL A 332 34.40 -9.58 27.11
C VAL A 332 33.26 -10.45 26.56
N SER A 333 31.99 -10.06 26.77
CA SER A 333 30.82 -10.81 26.30
C SER A 333 30.69 -10.91 24.77
N LYS A 334 31.38 -10.04 24.02
CA LYS A 334 31.24 -9.95 22.57
C LYS A 334 32.48 -10.43 21.80
N ILE A 335 33.62 -10.58 22.49
CA ILE A 335 34.90 -11.01 21.90
C ILE A 335 35.27 -12.44 22.31
N LYS A 336 34.95 -12.86 23.54
CA LYS A 336 35.03 -14.28 23.96
C LYS A 336 33.78 -15.03 23.54
#